data_AF-A0ABD3MD08-F1
#
_entry.id   AF-A0ABD3MD08-F1
#
_cell.length_a   1.000
_cell.length_b   1.000
_cell.length_c   1.000
_cell.angle_alpha   90.00
_cell.angle_beta   90.00
_cell.angle_gamma   90.00
#
_symmetry.space_group_name_H-M   'P 1'
#
loop_
_entity.id
_entity.type
_entity.pdbx_description
1 polymer ?
#
loop_
_entity_poly.entity_id
_entity_poly.type
_entity_poly.pdbx_seq_one_letter_code
_entity_poly.pdbx_strand_id
1 'polypeptide(L)'
;MKRRRDANAHRGGTSAAATSRRLVLFFPISLSLLPALSSSAIEATFTPNPNDSVENGGSGSGPLPASAAQRRRLLELDAAIAGSDDPSSTLERVARQNGMSSRDLASVLDRNRRDLRESGQQLDGMLGEAAATMATAVGGGGGGGGISSSLPRRILGLAMSFLVALIRTASSRASRHPRRSAAIAVALACALLAARDAPRNGVVIFSGWGTFRPPFARGFTTLLEPPMDYLERRFVDRSRGRGGGGAGWTSSSSSSSSLPPPSKKKKEEGSKHGESSSSSSSSSSSSSSSSSRTAVGGVGMTRRLEIDDESSRAEEGEVTVRTKRSDDGFRLITTARTIMRDFGVDVETDENDDKDEGGVDDDESELLRLEATECMRQSMRSIIRERKFSEFIPGDSPSLKFRSFLVPSEDDDDDDDDDDVEEGAVMAMKFLGDFGRYGVQPFCISYETGDEDDDDAEVGGEQLASCVAFHTLAGGHFDGELRFSVEERNDAVVVGVTLAIPDGGRAPPVRLAEAMVSSFAESIAQSSRIRTRQTLARRRQSRNYRARVSGRASLKRHMRYEQERLQEEMASERKRKWKRNNPDAGHYRPSGHRLKSPNNC
;
A
#
# COMPACT_ATOMS: atom_id res chain seq x y z
N MET A 1 110.29 7.15 -16.65
CA MET A 1 109.72 6.16 -17.60
C MET A 1 108.20 6.23 -17.45
N LYS A 2 107.37 6.88 -18.28
CA LYS A 2 107.29 7.09 -19.74
C LYS A 2 106.83 5.84 -20.51
N ARG A 3 105.51 5.66 -20.66
CA ARG A 3 104.74 5.45 -21.93
C ARG A 3 103.24 5.29 -21.56
N ARG A 4 102.31 6.18 -21.94
CA ARG A 4 101.70 6.50 -23.26
C ARG A 4 100.89 5.30 -23.81
N ARG A 5 99.54 5.43 -23.89
CA ARG A 5 98.71 5.84 -25.07
C ARG A 5 98.31 4.59 -25.90
N ASP A 6 97.11 4.35 -26.43
CA ASP A 6 96.07 5.14 -27.12
C ASP A 6 94.72 4.34 -27.08
N ALA A 7 93.54 4.94 -26.91
CA ALA A 7 92.58 5.48 -27.90
C ALA A 7 91.55 4.48 -28.51
N ASN A 8 90.25 4.72 -28.27
CA ASN A 8 89.11 4.79 -29.22
C ASN A 8 87.81 4.83 -28.39
N ALA A 9 87.02 5.91 -28.30
CA ALA A 9 86.26 6.64 -29.32
C ALA A 9 85.24 5.77 -30.08
N HIS A 10 83.99 5.71 -29.61
CA HIS A 10 82.85 6.03 -30.47
C HIS A 10 81.61 6.50 -29.70
N ARG A 11 81.18 7.68 -30.12
CA ARG A 11 79.97 8.44 -29.82
C ARG A 11 78.77 7.75 -30.51
N GLY A 12 77.64 7.68 -29.83
CA GLY A 12 76.38 7.23 -30.42
C GLY A 12 75.19 7.51 -29.51
N GLY A 13 74.82 8.79 -29.38
CA GLY A 13 73.57 9.17 -28.74
C GLY A 13 72.39 8.77 -29.62
N THR A 14 71.42 8.08 -29.04
CA THR A 14 70.05 8.07 -29.55
C THR A 14 69.10 8.33 -28.39
N SER A 15 68.57 9.56 -28.42
CA SER A 15 67.32 9.94 -27.78
C SER A 15 66.22 9.02 -28.31
N ALA A 16 65.72 8.11 -27.48
CA ALA A 16 64.49 7.38 -27.73
C ALA A 16 63.46 7.84 -26.70
N ALA A 17 62.62 8.74 -27.16
CA ALA A 17 61.51 9.33 -26.44
C ALA A 17 60.68 8.27 -25.72
N ALA A 18 60.45 8.50 -24.43
CA ALA A 18 59.44 7.84 -23.62
C ALA A 18 58.07 7.96 -24.31
N THR A 19 57.71 6.93 -25.06
CA THR A 19 56.36 6.79 -25.62
C THR A 19 55.48 6.31 -24.48
N SER A 20 54.91 7.30 -23.77
CA SER A 20 53.77 7.11 -22.88
C SER A 20 52.66 6.42 -23.67
N ARG A 21 52.61 5.09 -23.61
CA ARG A 21 51.48 4.29 -24.06
C ARG A 21 50.30 4.60 -23.14
N ARG A 22 49.60 5.70 -23.44
CA ARG A 22 48.24 5.94 -22.98
C ARG A 22 47.37 4.89 -23.65
N LEU A 23 47.05 3.86 -22.89
CA LEU A 23 45.97 2.92 -23.18
C LEU A 23 44.65 3.70 -23.11
N VAL A 24 44.30 4.37 -24.21
CA VAL A 24 42.97 4.96 -24.40
C VAL A 24 42.06 3.82 -24.82
N LEU A 25 41.42 3.19 -23.83
CA LEU A 25 40.27 2.32 -24.04
C LEU A 25 39.13 3.18 -24.62
N PHE A 26 39.04 3.21 -25.94
CA PHE A 26 37.83 3.64 -26.65
C PHE A 26 36.76 2.57 -26.41
N PHE A 27 35.90 2.77 -25.42
CA PHE A 27 34.61 2.08 -25.34
C PHE A 27 33.70 2.70 -26.41
N PRO A 28 33.27 1.96 -27.45
CA PRO A 28 32.23 2.45 -28.32
C PRO A 28 30.93 2.49 -27.51
N ILE A 29 30.49 3.68 -27.15
CA ILE A 29 29.12 3.90 -26.65
C ILE A 29 28.21 3.69 -27.86
N SER A 30 27.75 2.46 -28.03
CA SER A 30 26.66 2.09 -28.92
C SER A 30 25.37 2.74 -28.42
N LEU A 31 25.16 3.99 -28.86
CA LEU A 31 23.97 4.79 -28.68
C LEU A 31 22.89 4.32 -29.66
N SER A 32 22.37 3.11 -29.45
CA SER A 32 21.28 2.54 -30.24
C SER A 32 20.17 2.08 -29.32
N LEU A 33 19.30 3.00 -28.88
CA LEU A 33 17.96 2.72 -28.35
C LEU A 33 17.24 4.05 -28.05
N LEU A 34 16.78 4.71 -29.12
CA LEU A 34 15.67 5.66 -29.06
C LEU A 34 14.40 4.84 -29.30
N PRO A 35 13.51 4.61 -28.31
CA PRO A 35 12.18 4.17 -28.63
C PRO A 35 11.43 5.34 -29.29
N ALA A 36 10.84 5.08 -30.45
CA ALA A 36 9.88 5.97 -31.07
C ALA A 36 8.74 6.24 -30.07
N LEU A 37 8.61 7.49 -29.64
CA LEU A 37 7.47 7.96 -28.85
C LEU A 37 6.28 8.14 -29.80
N SER A 38 5.44 7.12 -29.89
CA SER A 38 4.15 7.20 -30.57
C SER A 38 3.26 8.24 -29.88
N SER A 39 2.71 9.14 -30.67
CA SER A 39 1.69 10.11 -30.27
C SER A 39 0.43 9.35 -29.82
N SER A 40 0.20 9.25 -28.51
CA SER A 40 -1.08 8.78 -27.96
C SER A 40 -2.16 9.82 -28.26
N ALA A 41 -2.86 9.66 -29.38
CA ALA A 41 -4.18 10.24 -29.55
C ALA A 41 -5.07 9.73 -28.41
N ILE A 42 -6.01 10.55 -27.95
CA ILE A 42 -7.02 10.13 -26.97
C ILE A 42 -7.93 9.14 -27.70
N GLU A 43 -7.52 7.87 -27.71
CA GLU A 43 -8.22 6.77 -28.36
C GLU A 43 -9.30 6.30 -27.38
N ALA A 44 -10.49 6.86 -27.53
CA ALA A 44 -11.63 6.51 -26.70
C ALA A 44 -12.46 5.45 -27.43
N THR A 45 -11.98 4.20 -27.47
CA THR A 45 -12.79 3.08 -27.93
C THR A 45 -13.84 2.75 -26.87
N PHE A 46 -15.12 2.80 -27.25
CA PHE A 46 -16.24 2.50 -26.34
C PHE A 46 -16.88 1.16 -26.68
N THR A 47 -17.16 0.37 -25.65
CA THR A 47 -17.92 -0.89 -25.75
C THR A 47 -19.42 -0.60 -25.54
N PRO A 48 -20.26 -0.79 -26.56
CA PRO A 48 -21.70 -0.50 -26.49
C PRO A 48 -22.41 -1.39 -25.44
N ASN A 49 -23.32 -0.81 -24.65
CA ASN A 49 -24.15 -1.57 -23.70
C ASN A 49 -25.32 -2.27 -24.43
N PRO A 50 -25.36 -3.61 -24.50
CA PRO A 50 -26.41 -4.32 -25.25
C PRO A 50 -27.83 -4.10 -24.69
N ASN A 51 -27.97 -3.69 -23.43
CA ASN A 51 -29.26 -3.47 -22.78
C ASN A 51 -29.98 -2.20 -23.24
N ASP A 52 -29.27 -1.30 -23.93
CA ASP A 52 -29.78 0.01 -24.36
C ASP A 52 -30.06 0.02 -25.88
N SER A 53 -30.14 -1.17 -26.50
CA SER A 53 -30.50 -1.34 -27.90
C SER A 53 -31.98 -1.01 -28.14
N VAL A 54 -32.30 -0.65 -29.38
CA VAL A 54 -33.67 -0.32 -29.82
C VAL A 54 -34.64 -1.49 -29.56
N GLU A 55 -34.14 -2.72 -29.66
CA GLU A 55 -34.89 -3.94 -29.40
C GLU A 55 -35.31 -4.07 -27.93
N ASN A 56 -34.59 -3.43 -27.00
CA ASN A 56 -34.85 -3.45 -25.56
C ASN A 56 -35.60 -2.19 -25.07
N GLY A 57 -36.21 -1.42 -25.98
CA GLY A 57 -36.94 -0.19 -25.65
C GLY A 57 -36.06 1.07 -25.59
N GLY A 58 -34.80 0.99 -26.04
CA GLY A 58 -33.90 2.14 -26.15
C GLY A 58 -34.33 3.14 -27.23
N SER A 59 -33.94 4.41 -27.09
CA SER A 59 -34.42 5.55 -27.91
C SER A 59 -33.92 5.59 -29.36
N GLY A 60 -33.61 4.46 -30.01
CA GLY A 60 -33.37 4.38 -31.45
C GLY A 60 -31.96 4.73 -31.93
N SER A 61 -31.02 4.97 -31.03
CA SER A 61 -29.94 5.92 -31.34
C SER A 61 -28.57 5.55 -30.77
N GLY A 62 -28.40 4.27 -30.50
CA GLY A 62 -27.15 3.65 -30.10
C GLY A 62 -26.99 3.59 -28.58
N PRO A 63 -26.47 2.48 -28.04
CA PRO A 63 -26.34 2.27 -26.62
C PRO A 63 -25.20 3.09 -25.98
N LEU A 64 -25.45 3.66 -24.80
CA LEU A 64 -24.39 4.31 -24.01
C LEU A 64 -23.37 3.30 -23.46
N PRO A 65 -22.12 3.71 -23.17
CA PRO A 65 -21.17 2.82 -22.53
C PRO A 65 -21.63 2.41 -21.11
N ALA A 66 -21.42 1.13 -20.79
CA ALA A 66 -21.85 0.53 -19.51
C ALA A 66 -20.99 0.97 -18.32
N SER A 67 -19.73 1.35 -18.54
CA SER A 67 -18.82 1.71 -17.44
C SER A 67 -18.87 3.20 -17.12
N ALA A 68 -18.90 3.54 -15.82
CA ALA A 68 -18.83 4.92 -15.34
C ALA A 68 -17.53 5.63 -15.76
N ALA A 69 -16.43 4.88 -15.90
CA ALA A 69 -15.15 5.41 -16.38
C ALA A 69 -15.19 5.84 -17.85
N GLN A 70 -15.89 5.08 -18.72
CA GLN A 70 -16.10 5.49 -20.11
C GLN A 70 -17.04 6.71 -20.20
N ARG A 71 -18.07 6.78 -19.34
CA ARG A 71 -18.96 7.95 -19.25
C ARG A 71 -18.22 9.21 -18.80
N ARG A 72 -17.24 9.09 -17.91
CA ARG A 72 -16.29 10.16 -17.54
C ARG A 72 -15.46 10.63 -18.74
N ARG A 73 -14.87 9.70 -19.48
CA ARG A 73 -14.10 10.03 -20.71
C ARG A 73 -14.94 10.73 -21.77
N LEU A 74 -16.23 10.40 -21.90
CA LEU A 74 -17.13 11.12 -22.79
C LEU A 74 -17.38 12.57 -22.33
N LEU A 75 -17.49 12.82 -21.03
CA LEU A 75 -17.57 14.19 -20.49
C LEU A 75 -16.27 14.97 -20.69
N GLU A 76 -15.12 14.34 -20.51
CA GLU A 76 -13.81 14.96 -20.81
C GLU A 76 -13.70 15.33 -22.29
N LEU A 77 -14.11 14.42 -23.17
CA LEU A 77 -14.11 14.65 -24.63
C LEU A 77 -15.07 15.78 -25.01
N ASP A 78 -16.24 15.82 -24.41
CA ASP A 78 -17.24 16.86 -24.63
C ASP A 78 -16.74 18.25 -24.20
N ALA A 79 -16.15 18.35 -23.01
CA ALA A 79 -15.57 19.60 -22.54
C ALA A 79 -14.31 19.99 -23.33
N ALA A 80 -13.55 19.02 -23.88
CA ALA A 80 -12.43 19.29 -24.77
C ALA A 80 -12.86 19.81 -26.14
N ILE A 81 -13.98 19.29 -26.69
CA ILE A 81 -14.59 19.82 -27.92
C ILE A 81 -15.07 21.24 -27.67
N ALA A 82 -15.80 21.46 -26.57
CA ALA A 82 -16.35 22.77 -26.22
C ALA A 82 -15.27 23.83 -25.95
N GLY A 83 -14.10 23.43 -25.43
CA GLY A 83 -12.96 24.30 -25.18
C GLY A 83 -12.00 24.48 -26.36
N SER A 84 -12.25 23.83 -27.51
CA SER A 84 -11.40 23.98 -28.71
C SER A 84 -11.78 25.22 -29.52
N ASP A 85 -10.79 25.83 -30.20
CA ASP A 85 -11.01 27.04 -31.01
C ASP A 85 -12.06 26.82 -32.12
N ASP A 86 -12.11 25.60 -32.68
CA ASP A 86 -13.06 25.18 -33.73
C ASP A 86 -13.79 23.88 -33.32
N PRO A 87 -14.87 23.96 -32.53
CA PRO A 87 -15.56 22.78 -31.96
C PRO A 87 -16.13 21.85 -33.04
N SER A 88 -16.61 22.38 -34.16
CA SER A 88 -17.16 21.60 -35.26
C SER A 88 -16.09 20.72 -35.93
N SER A 89 -14.89 21.27 -36.16
CA SER A 89 -13.78 20.55 -36.78
C SER A 89 -13.19 19.48 -35.85
N THR A 90 -13.10 19.80 -34.54
CA THR A 90 -12.62 18.86 -33.52
C THR A 90 -13.59 17.70 -33.38
N LEU A 91 -14.89 17.97 -33.34
CA LEU A 91 -15.93 16.97 -33.29
C LEU A 91 -15.92 16.07 -34.54
N GLU A 92 -15.77 16.64 -35.75
CA GLU A 92 -15.67 15.85 -36.98
C GLU A 92 -14.41 14.95 -36.99
N ARG A 93 -13.27 15.46 -36.52
CA ARG A 93 -12.03 14.68 -36.42
C ARG A 93 -12.17 13.51 -35.45
N VAL A 94 -12.74 13.76 -34.27
CA VAL A 94 -12.95 12.73 -33.24
C VAL A 94 -13.99 11.70 -33.70
N ALA A 95 -15.06 12.15 -34.36
CA ALA A 95 -16.07 11.25 -34.93
C ALA A 95 -15.45 10.33 -36.01
N ARG A 96 -14.65 10.90 -36.92
CA ARG A 96 -13.93 10.16 -37.97
C ARG A 96 -12.95 9.14 -37.39
N GLN A 97 -12.25 9.49 -36.31
CA GLN A 97 -11.35 8.57 -35.60
C GLN A 97 -12.09 7.38 -34.97
N ASN A 98 -13.32 7.59 -34.52
CA ASN A 98 -14.15 6.55 -33.90
C ASN A 98 -15.05 5.80 -34.90
N GLY A 99 -14.89 6.06 -36.22
CA GLY A 99 -15.70 5.41 -37.25
C GLY A 99 -17.20 5.75 -37.19
N MET A 100 -17.57 6.89 -36.59
CA MET A 100 -18.95 7.35 -36.46
C MET A 100 -19.15 8.71 -37.15
N SER A 101 -20.39 9.05 -37.50
CA SER A 101 -20.67 10.38 -38.03
C SER A 101 -20.59 11.43 -36.93
N SER A 102 -20.26 12.67 -37.29
CA SER A 102 -20.25 13.80 -36.35
C SER A 102 -21.60 13.97 -35.63
N ARG A 103 -22.71 13.74 -36.34
CA ARG A 103 -24.06 13.78 -35.79
C ARG A 103 -24.29 12.69 -34.74
N ASP A 104 -23.77 11.48 -34.97
CA ASP A 104 -23.91 10.37 -34.02
C ASP A 104 -23.10 10.63 -32.75
N LEU A 105 -21.86 11.13 -32.89
CA LEU A 105 -21.02 11.49 -31.74
C LEU A 105 -21.69 12.59 -30.90
N ALA A 106 -22.20 13.65 -31.54
CA ALA A 106 -22.94 14.71 -30.85
C ALA A 106 -24.15 14.15 -30.08
N SER A 107 -24.90 13.24 -30.72
CA SER A 107 -26.03 12.57 -30.07
C SER A 107 -25.63 11.71 -28.87
N VAL A 108 -24.47 11.04 -28.90
CA VAL A 108 -23.95 10.24 -27.78
C VAL A 108 -23.55 11.14 -26.61
N LEU A 109 -22.88 12.27 -26.89
CA LEU A 109 -22.48 13.23 -25.86
C LEU A 109 -23.70 13.86 -25.16
N ASP A 110 -24.72 14.26 -25.92
CA ASP A 110 -25.94 14.84 -25.35
C ASP A 110 -26.75 13.83 -24.52
N ARG A 111 -26.78 12.55 -24.92
CA ARG A 111 -27.38 11.50 -24.09
C ARG A 111 -26.60 11.24 -22.82
N ASN A 112 -25.27 11.18 -22.89
CA ASN A 112 -24.45 10.99 -21.69
C ASN A 112 -24.69 12.12 -20.67
N ARG A 113 -24.81 13.37 -21.13
CA ARG A 113 -25.20 14.51 -20.28
C ARG A 113 -26.59 14.33 -19.65
N ARG A 114 -27.58 13.89 -20.44
CA ARG A 114 -28.95 13.70 -19.96
C ARG A 114 -29.05 12.56 -18.95
N ASP A 115 -28.45 11.42 -19.25
CA ASP A 115 -28.44 10.23 -18.39
C ASP A 115 -27.72 10.50 -17.06
N LEU A 116 -26.60 11.24 -17.08
CA LEU A 116 -25.92 11.64 -15.85
C LEU A 116 -26.77 12.61 -15.02
N ARG A 117 -27.50 13.54 -15.64
CA ARG A 117 -28.46 14.41 -14.93
C ARG A 117 -29.61 13.61 -14.30
N GLU A 118 -30.19 12.69 -15.05
CA GLU A 118 -31.32 11.86 -14.60
C GLU A 118 -30.91 10.86 -13.51
N SER A 119 -29.67 10.35 -13.55
CA SER A 119 -29.15 9.40 -12.57
C SER A 119 -28.90 10.00 -11.18
N GLY A 120 -28.99 11.33 -11.02
CA GLY A 120 -28.68 12.03 -9.76
C GLY A 120 -27.21 11.94 -9.34
N GLN A 121 -26.34 11.33 -10.17
CA GLN A 121 -24.91 11.41 -10.00
C GLN A 121 -24.51 12.87 -10.24
N GLN A 122 -23.81 13.49 -9.29
CA GLN A 122 -23.39 14.90 -9.31
C GLN A 122 -22.67 15.28 -10.62
N LEU A 123 -23.45 15.60 -11.66
CA LEU A 123 -22.96 16.05 -12.97
C LEU A 123 -22.11 17.29 -12.79
N ASP A 124 -22.51 18.19 -11.90
CA ASP A 124 -21.79 19.44 -11.61
C ASP A 124 -20.43 19.16 -10.96
N GLY A 125 -20.32 18.14 -10.11
CA GLY A 125 -19.03 17.71 -9.55
C GLY A 125 -18.10 17.13 -10.63
N MET A 126 -18.63 16.27 -11.49
CA MET A 126 -17.84 15.63 -12.55
C MET A 126 -17.47 16.59 -13.69
N LEU A 127 -18.35 17.52 -14.06
CA LEU A 127 -18.04 18.59 -15.01
C LEU A 127 -17.03 19.57 -14.41
N GLY A 128 -17.13 19.87 -13.12
CA GLY A 128 -16.13 20.66 -12.40
C GLY A 128 -14.76 20.00 -12.40
N GLU A 129 -14.68 18.69 -12.15
CA GLU A 129 -13.43 17.92 -12.22
C GLU A 129 -12.87 17.83 -13.64
N ALA A 130 -13.70 17.58 -14.65
CA ALA A 130 -13.29 17.53 -16.06
C ALA A 130 -12.82 18.92 -16.56
N ALA A 131 -13.52 19.98 -16.17
CA ALA A 131 -13.11 21.35 -16.47
C ALA A 131 -11.84 21.74 -15.70
N ALA A 132 -11.67 21.31 -14.45
CA ALA A 132 -10.47 21.60 -13.64
C ALA A 132 -9.24 20.86 -14.17
N THR A 133 -9.37 19.59 -14.57
CA THR A 133 -8.30 18.83 -15.23
C THR A 133 -7.91 19.45 -16.58
N MET A 134 -8.82 20.09 -17.31
CA MET A 134 -8.49 20.85 -18.51
C MET A 134 -7.99 22.27 -18.25
N ALA A 135 -8.52 22.98 -17.25
CA ALA A 135 -8.07 24.31 -16.89
C ALA A 135 -6.63 24.29 -16.34
N THR A 136 -6.26 23.23 -15.60
CA THR A 136 -4.87 22.96 -15.21
C THR A 136 -3.98 22.62 -16.41
N ALA A 137 -4.55 22.14 -17.52
CA ALA A 137 -3.83 21.89 -18.77
C ALA A 137 -3.70 23.14 -19.66
N VAL A 138 -4.63 24.09 -19.60
CA VAL A 138 -4.71 25.26 -20.51
C VAL A 138 -4.20 26.57 -19.87
N GLY A 139 -4.20 26.69 -18.54
CA GLY A 139 -3.85 27.93 -17.82
C GLY A 139 -2.37 28.36 -17.79
N GLY A 140 -1.47 27.64 -18.44
CA GLY A 140 -0.03 27.97 -18.51
C GLY A 140 0.33 28.72 -19.81
N GLY A 141 0.07 30.03 -19.84
CA GLY A 141 0.02 30.86 -21.05
C GLY A 141 1.32 31.07 -21.84
N GLY A 142 1.11 31.44 -23.12
CA GLY A 142 2.02 32.33 -23.85
C GLY A 142 2.87 31.71 -24.96
N GLY A 143 2.28 31.49 -26.14
CA GLY A 143 3.00 31.60 -27.42
C GLY A 143 3.48 30.31 -28.09
N GLY A 144 2.85 29.97 -29.21
CA GLY A 144 3.50 29.24 -30.32
C GLY A 144 3.19 27.75 -30.45
N GLY A 145 2.27 27.47 -31.37
CA GLY A 145 1.88 26.17 -31.96
C GLY A 145 2.75 24.94 -31.72
N GLY A 146 2.10 23.88 -31.22
CA GLY A 146 2.67 22.52 -31.21
C GLY A 146 2.05 21.60 -30.17
N ILE A 147 0.96 20.93 -30.56
CA ILE A 147 0.45 19.62 -30.10
C ILE A 147 0.93 19.12 -28.72
N SER A 148 0.02 19.18 -27.73
CA SER A 148 -0.06 18.33 -26.52
C SER A 148 1.28 17.84 -25.91
N SER A 149 1.87 18.65 -25.02
CA SER A 149 2.95 18.24 -24.13
C SER A 149 2.48 18.27 -22.68
N SER A 150 2.17 17.09 -22.12
CA SER A 150 2.06 16.90 -20.69
C SER A 150 3.36 17.38 -20.00
N LEU A 151 3.26 17.92 -18.78
CA LEU A 151 4.37 18.43 -17.96
C LEU A 151 5.67 17.57 -17.99
N PRO A 152 5.59 16.22 -17.97
CA PRO A 152 6.78 15.37 -18.11
C PRO A 152 7.52 15.58 -19.44
N ARG A 153 6.82 15.84 -20.54
CA ARG A 153 7.41 16.04 -21.88
C ARG A 153 8.11 17.38 -22.04
N ARG A 154 7.62 18.45 -21.41
CA ARG A 154 8.31 19.76 -21.41
C ARG A 154 9.62 19.69 -20.62
N ILE A 155 9.60 19.03 -19.46
CA ILE A 155 10.80 18.79 -18.66
C ILE A 155 11.78 17.90 -19.45
N LEU A 156 11.29 16.85 -20.13
CA LEU A 156 12.13 16.00 -20.97
C LEU A 156 12.71 16.76 -22.17
N GLY A 157 11.93 17.62 -22.82
CA GLY A 157 12.36 18.46 -23.94
C GLY A 157 13.41 19.48 -23.53
N LEU A 158 13.25 20.13 -22.38
CA LEU A 158 14.25 21.01 -21.78
C LEU A 158 15.51 20.24 -21.36
N ALA A 159 15.35 19.05 -20.77
CA ALA A 159 16.47 18.19 -20.41
C ALA A 159 17.26 17.77 -21.65
N MET A 160 16.57 17.39 -22.74
CA MET A 160 17.21 16.99 -24.00
C MET A 160 17.86 18.16 -24.73
N SER A 161 17.24 19.34 -24.77
CA SER A 161 17.86 20.53 -25.37
C SER A 161 19.11 20.96 -24.59
N PHE A 162 19.08 20.86 -23.26
CA PHE A 162 20.23 21.07 -22.39
C PHE A 162 21.33 20.01 -22.62
N LEU A 163 20.95 18.74 -22.78
CA LEU A 163 21.87 17.64 -23.10
C LEU A 163 22.56 17.85 -24.45
N VAL A 164 21.80 18.23 -25.48
CA VAL A 164 22.34 18.54 -26.82
C VAL A 164 23.26 19.77 -26.76
N ALA A 165 22.88 20.81 -26.02
CA ALA A 165 23.74 21.98 -25.81
C ALA A 165 25.04 21.62 -25.07
N LEU A 166 24.97 20.74 -24.05
CA LEU A 166 26.14 20.20 -23.36
C LEU A 166 27.04 19.38 -24.28
N ILE A 167 26.47 18.52 -25.12
CA ILE A 167 27.23 17.70 -26.09
C ILE A 167 27.94 18.61 -27.10
N ARG A 168 27.27 19.64 -27.61
CA ARG A 168 27.82 20.58 -28.61
C ARG A 168 28.91 21.49 -28.04
N THR A 169 28.76 21.89 -26.78
CA THR A 169 29.80 22.65 -26.06
C THR A 169 30.96 21.77 -25.61
N ALA A 170 30.72 20.49 -25.26
CA ALA A 170 31.76 19.53 -24.97
C ALA A 170 32.59 19.16 -26.20
N SER A 171 31.96 18.97 -27.37
CA SER A 171 32.65 18.60 -28.61
C SER A 171 33.58 19.69 -29.12
N SER A 172 33.17 20.97 -29.04
CA SER A 172 34.00 22.11 -29.43
C SER A 172 35.16 22.40 -28.47
N ARG A 173 35.04 22.04 -27.18
CA ARG A 173 36.10 22.21 -26.17
C ARG A 173 37.04 21.01 -26.06
N ALA A 174 36.63 19.84 -26.54
CA ALA A 174 37.43 18.61 -26.46
C ALA A 174 38.78 18.73 -27.20
N SER A 175 38.83 19.47 -28.31
CA SER A 175 40.07 19.68 -29.06
C SER A 175 41.07 20.61 -28.36
N ARG A 176 40.60 21.55 -27.54
CA ARG A 176 41.46 22.53 -26.85
C ARG A 176 41.91 22.07 -25.46
N HIS A 177 41.10 21.27 -24.76
CA HIS A 177 41.40 20.83 -23.38
C HIS A 177 41.00 19.35 -23.12
N PRO A 178 41.78 18.37 -23.59
CA PRO A 178 41.40 16.95 -23.55
C PRO A 178 41.21 16.39 -22.13
N ARG A 179 41.93 16.92 -21.13
CA ARG A 179 41.77 16.49 -19.72
C ARG A 179 40.44 16.96 -19.13
N ARG A 180 40.02 18.19 -19.45
CA ARG A 180 38.76 18.76 -18.95
C ARG A 180 37.55 18.13 -19.65
N SER A 181 37.65 17.87 -20.95
CA SER A 181 36.60 17.17 -21.68
C SER A 181 36.43 15.73 -21.22
N ALA A 182 37.52 15.01 -20.93
CA ALA A 182 37.44 13.68 -20.33
C ALA A 182 36.70 13.70 -18.98
N ALA A 183 37.03 14.65 -18.09
CA ALA A 183 36.33 14.80 -16.81
C ALA A 183 34.83 15.11 -16.97
N ILE A 184 34.47 16.00 -17.91
CA ILE A 184 33.06 16.31 -18.23
C ILE A 184 32.35 15.09 -18.81
N ALA A 185 32.99 14.34 -19.71
CA ALA A 185 32.42 13.14 -20.31
C ALA A 185 32.17 12.05 -19.26
N VAL A 186 33.10 11.84 -18.32
CA VAL A 186 32.92 10.94 -17.18
C VAL A 186 31.77 11.42 -16.29
N ALA A 187 31.70 12.72 -15.97
CA ALA A 187 30.61 13.27 -15.16
C ALA A 187 29.23 13.08 -15.84
N LEU A 188 29.16 13.28 -17.16
CA LEU A 188 27.94 13.10 -17.94
C LEU A 188 27.56 11.61 -18.04
N ALA A 189 28.52 10.71 -18.23
CA ALA A 189 28.29 9.27 -18.20
C ALA A 189 27.76 8.82 -16.83
N CYS A 190 28.36 9.31 -15.73
CA CYS A 190 27.86 9.06 -14.37
C CYS A 190 26.44 9.61 -14.17
N ALA A 191 26.13 10.79 -14.69
CA ALA A 191 24.79 11.37 -14.61
C ALA A 191 23.75 10.56 -15.41
N LEU A 192 24.11 10.06 -16.60
CA LEU A 192 23.24 9.20 -17.41
C LEU A 192 23.01 7.83 -16.76
N LEU A 193 24.06 7.23 -16.17
CA LEU A 193 23.93 6.01 -15.39
C LEU A 193 23.03 6.24 -14.17
N ALA A 194 23.24 7.32 -13.42
CA ALA A 194 22.37 7.69 -12.30
C ALA A 194 20.92 7.91 -12.73
N ALA A 195 20.68 8.58 -13.87
CA ALA A 195 19.33 8.80 -14.39
C ALA A 195 18.65 7.50 -14.85
N ARG A 196 19.41 6.56 -15.43
CA ARG A 196 18.93 5.23 -15.83
C ARG A 196 18.59 4.37 -14.61
N ASP A 197 19.43 4.41 -13.59
CA ASP A 197 19.34 3.56 -12.41
C ASP A 197 18.39 4.12 -11.35
N ALA A 198 18.23 5.44 -11.27
CA ALA A 198 17.30 6.13 -10.37
C ALA A 198 15.91 5.49 -10.26
N PRO A 199 15.14 5.29 -11.36
CA PRO A 199 13.83 4.67 -11.27
C PRO A 199 13.87 3.16 -11.01
N ARG A 200 15.03 2.51 -11.18
CA ARG A 200 15.17 1.05 -11.05
C ARG A 200 15.62 0.62 -9.66
N ASN A 201 16.54 1.36 -9.04
CA ASN A 201 17.19 0.97 -7.78
C ASN A 201 17.37 2.13 -6.78
N GLY A 202 16.88 3.34 -7.10
CA GLY A 202 17.07 4.53 -6.25
C GLY A 202 18.50 5.09 -6.26
N VAL A 203 19.37 4.67 -7.18
CA VAL A 203 20.83 4.93 -7.20
C VAL A 203 21.50 4.42 -5.91
N VAL A 204 21.91 3.16 -5.93
CA VAL A 204 22.65 2.53 -4.83
C VAL A 204 24.03 3.16 -4.70
N ILE A 205 24.35 3.70 -3.52
CA ILE A 205 25.68 4.25 -3.24
C ILE A 205 26.53 3.23 -2.49
N PHE A 206 25.94 2.60 -1.47
CA PHE A 206 26.61 1.61 -0.66
C PHE A 206 25.77 0.35 -0.68
N SER A 207 26.35 -0.74 -1.20
CA SER A 207 25.69 -2.03 -1.25
C SER A 207 25.60 -2.71 0.12
N GLY A 208 26.11 -2.09 1.20
CA GLY A 208 26.18 -2.60 2.57
C GLY A 208 27.07 -3.84 2.77
N TRP A 209 27.33 -4.56 1.69
CA TRP A 209 27.92 -5.88 1.65
C TRP A 209 28.93 -5.92 0.49
N GLY A 210 30.19 -6.19 0.82
CA GLY A 210 31.33 -6.18 -0.10
C GLY A 210 32.64 -5.79 0.60
N THR A 211 33.77 -6.11 -0.02
CA THR A 211 35.13 -5.83 0.50
C THR A 211 35.44 -4.34 0.61
N PHE A 212 34.72 -3.48 -0.09
CA PHE A 212 34.89 -2.03 -0.06
C PHE A 212 33.74 -1.36 0.70
N ARG A 213 33.61 -1.67 1.99
CA ARG A 213 32.70 -0.94 2.88
C ARG A 213 33.47 0.21 3.52
N PRO A 214 33.11 1.48 3.24
CA PRO A 214 33.73 2.59 3.95
C PRO A 214 33.46 2.43 5.46
N PRO A 215 34.41 2.80 6.34
CA PRO A 215 34.26 2.63 7.79
C PRO A 215 33.08 3.41 8.37
N PHE A 216 32.58 4.41 7.64
CA PHE A 216 31.41 5.21 8.03
C PHE A 216 30.07 4.65 7.55
N ALA A 217 30.07 3.69 6.59
CA ALA A 217 28.83 3.20 6.00
C ALA A 217 28.12 2.21 6.93
N ARG A 218 26.90 2.53 7.36
CA ARG A 218 26.15 1.69 8.33
C ARG A 218 25.38 0.54 7.70
N GLY A 219 24.93 0.69 6.45
CA GLY A 219 24.13 -0.32 5.76
C GLY A 219 23.83 0.05 4.30
N PHE A 220 22.90 -0.67 3.68
CA PHE A 220 22.50 -0.43 2.29
C PHE A 220 21.83 0.95 2.14
N THR A 221 22.37 1.80 1.28
CA THR A 221 21.95 3.21 1.16
C THR A 221 21.71 3.60 -0.30
N THR A 222 20.56 4.22 -0.57
CA THR A 222 20.16 4.71 -1.90
C THR A 222 19.93 6.23 -1.87
N LEU A 223 20.21 6.91 -2.98
CA LEU A 223 20.07 8.37 -3.07
C LEU A 223 18.60 8.80 -3.12
N LEU A 224 17.84 8.07 -3.91
CA LEU A 224 16.41 8.23 -4.13
C LEU A 224 15.67 7.05 -3.49
N GLU A 225 14.36 7.21 -3.37
CA GLU A 225 13.49 6.16 -2.88
C GLU A 225 13.57 4.94 -3.81
N PRO A 226 14.02 3.78 -3.31
CA PRO A 226 14.14 2.59 -4.14
C PRO A 226 12.75 1.96 -4.36
N PRO A 227 12.45 1.41 -5.55
CA PRO A 227 11.26 0.58 -5.74
C PRO A 227 11.30 -0.66 -4.84
N MET A 228 10.18 -1.00 -4.19
CA MET A 228 10.13 -2.16 -3.30
C MET A 228 10.37 -3.48 -4.04
N ASP A 229 9.90 -3.61 -5.29
CA ASP A 229 10.15 -4.78 -6.13
C ASP A 229 11.64 -5.02 -6.39
N TYR A 230 12.42 -3.94 -6.47
CA TYR A 230 13.87 -4.04 -6.62
C TYR A 230 14.52 -4.55 -5.34
N LEU A 231 14.08 -4.05 -4.18
CA LEU A 231 14.61 -4.49 -2.90
C LEU A 231 14.28 -5.95 -2.61
N GLU A 232 13.03 -6.36 -2.81
CA GLU A 232 12.58 -7.74 -2.67
C GLU A 232 13.43 -8.68 -3.53
N ARG A 233 13.49 -8.44 -4.86
CA ARG A 233 14.33 -9.26 -5.76
C ARG A 233 15.78 -9.28 -5.33
N ARG A 234 16.35 -8.14 -4.95
CA ARG A 234 17.74 -8.07 -4.50
C ARG A 234 18.00 -8.95 -3.28
N PHE A 235 17.06 -8.99 -2.34
CA PHE A 235 17.18 -9.73 -1.10
C PHE A 235 16.87 -11.22 -1.27
N VAL A 236 15.91 -11.58 -2.13
CA VAL A 236 15.59 -12.97 -2.52
C VAL A 236 16.68 -13.57 -3.42
N ASP A 237 17.20 -12.83 -4.41
CA ASP A 237 18.30 -13.30 -5.27
C ASP A 237 19.57 -13.52 -4.45
N ARG A 238 19.73 -12.75 -3.37
CA ARG A 238 20.84 -12.89 -2.43
C ARG A 238 20.68 -14.15 -1.57
N SER A 239 19.49 -14.45 -1.06
CA SER A 239 19.29 -15.67 -0.29
C SER A 239 19.57 -16.90 -1.14
N ARG A 240 19.16 -16.89 -2.42
CA ARG A 240 19.42 -17.95 -3.43
C ARG A 240 20.86 -18.02 -3.96
N GLY A 241 21.75 -17.15 -3.46
CA GLY A 241 23.06 -16.88 -4.03
C GLY A 241 24.08 -17.99 -3.83
N ARG A 242 23.92 -19.07 -4.60
CA ARG A 242 24.80 -20.23 -4.87
C ARG A 242 26.30 -19.88 -4.86
N GLY A 243 26.92 -19.91 -3.68
CA GLY A 243 28.32 -19.52 -3.51
C GLY A 243 28.89 -19.66 -2.09
N GLY A 244 28.36 -20.58 -1.27
CA GLY A 244 29.09 -21.32 -0.23
C GLY A 244 29.88 -20.56 0.86
N GLY A 245 29.59 -19.30 1.18
CA GLY A 245 30.54 -18.54 2.01
C GLY A 245 30.06 -17.46 2.96
N GLY A 246 28.78 -17.11 3.09
CA GLY A 246 28.47 -16.14 4.16
C GLY A 246 27.08 -15.56 4.19
N ALA A 247 26.40 -15.90 5.29
CA ALA A 247 25.16 -15.32 5.78
C ALA A 247 23.97 -15.51 4.83
N GLY A 248 23.39 -16.72 4.87
CA GLY A 248 22.05 -16.98 4.35
C GLY A 248 21.00 -16.07 5.01
N TRP A 249 19.79 -16.11 4.46
CA TRP A 249 18.62 -15.44 5.07
C TRP A 249 18.30 -16.00 6.45
N THR A 250 18.62 -17.29 6.62
CA THR A 250 18.50 -18.03 7.85
C THR A 250 19.25 -17.27 8.94
N SER A 251 18.47 -16.83 9.92
CA SER A 251 18.99 -16.34 11.20
C SER A 251 20.01 -17.37 11.66
N SER A 252 21.29 -17.01 11.66
CA SER A 252 22.38 -17.95 11.90
C SER A 252 22.21 -18.60 13.27
N SER A 253 21.55 -19.75 13.26
CA SER A 253 20.98 -20.47 14.41
C SER A 253 22.05 -21.14 15.25
N SER A 254 23.34 -20.93 14.94
CA SER A 254 24.43 -21.57 15.68
C SER A 254 25.57 -20.66 16.14
N SER A 255 25.74 -19.41 15.66
CA SER A 255 26.87 -18.58 16.17
C SER A 255 26.98 -17.11 15.75
N SER A 256 26.20 -16.60 14.78
CA SER A 256 26.43 -15.25 14.22
C SER A 256 25.21 -14.32 14.17
N SER A 257 24.27 -14.45 15.11
CA SER A 257 23.26 -13.40 15.29
C SER A 257 24.00 -12.08 15.52
N SER A 258 23.64 -11.01 14.81
CA SER A 258 24.19 -9.65 15.04
C SER A 258 23.91 -9.13 16.45
N LEU A 259 23.05 -9.83 17.18
CA LEU A 259 22.69 -9.58 18.56
C LEU A 259 23.81 -10.12 19.47
N PRO A 260 24.45 -9.27 20.29
CA PRO A 260 25.49 -9.70 21.20
C PRO A 260 24.94 -10.71 22.20
N PRO A 261 25.75 -11.69 22.64
CA PRO A 261 25.31 -12.64 23.66
C PRO A 261 24.88 -11.89 24.92
N PRO A 262 23.79 -12.30 25.59
CA PRO A 262 23.28 -11.61 26.76
C PRO A 262 24.41 -11.51 27.80
N SER A 263 24.72 -10.28 28.21
CA SER A 263 25.74 -10.06 29.23
C SER A 263 25.30 -10.81 30.50
N LYS A 264 26.08 -11.82 30.91
CA LYS A 264 25.83 -12.51 32.17
C LYS A 264 26.05 -11.47 33.27
N LYS A 265 24.98 -10.83 33.75
CA LYS A 265 25.02 -10.00 34.96
C LYS A 265 25.63 -10.89 36.04
N LYS A 266 26.88 -10.59 36.42
CA LYS A 266 27.55 -11.21 37.56
C LYS A 266 26.66 -10.91 38.75
N LYS A 267 25.89 -11.90 39.19
CA LYS A 267 25.14 -11.86 40.43
C LYS A 267 26.21 -11.80 41.51
N GLU A 268 26.55 -10.59 41.97
CA GLU A 268 27.36 -10.42 43.16
C GLU A 268 26.54 -10.99 44.32
N GLU A 269 26.81 -12.24 44.65
CA GLU A 269 26.41 -12.86 45.92
C GLU A 269 27.17 -12.15 47.04
N GLY A 270 26.62 -11.03 47.47
CA GLY A 270 26.95 -10.38 48.74
C GLY A 270 26.42 -11.22 49.90
N SER A 271 27.14 -12.29 50.24
CA SER A 271 27.04 -12.99 51.52
C SER A 271 27.55 -12.10 52.66
N LYS A 272 26.70 -11.81 53.66
CA LYS A 272 27.02 -11.94 55.11
C LYS A 272 25.87 -11.52 56.04
N HIS A 273 25.50 -12.48 56.88
CA HIS A 273 24.96 -12.41 58.26
C HIS A 273 23.63 -11.71 58.58
N GLY A 274 22.75 -12.48 59.21
CA GLY A 274 21.64 -11.99 60.04
C GLY A 274 20.67 -13.11 60.43
N GLU A 275 21.04 -13.92 61.42
CA GLU A 275 20.16 -14.91 62.05
C GLU A 275 19.01 -14.22 62.81
N SER A 276 17.77 -14.67 62.62
CA SER A 276 16.82 -15.00 63.70
C SER A 276 15.42 -15.39 63.17
N SER A 277 15.10 -16.67 63.38
CA SER A 277 13.81 -17.25 63.81
C SER A 277 12.48 -16.59 63.40
N SER A 278 11.61 -17.31 62.67
CA SER A 278 10.53 -18.14 63.24
C SER A 278 9.34 -18.39 62.27
N SER A 279 8.75 -19.60 62.38
CA SER A 279 7.44 -20.08 61.90
C SER A 279 7.10 -20.00 60.41
N SER A 280 7.18 -21.09 59.63
CA SER A 280 6.22 -22.22 59.53
C SER A 280 4.89 -21.90 58.83
N SER A 281 4.82 -22.19 57.53
CA SER A 281 3.67 -22.90 56.93
C SER A 281 4.06 -23.48 55.58
N SER A 282 3.96 -24.80 55.51
CA SER A 282 4.29 -25.66 54.40
C SER A 282 3.11 -25.77 53.43
N SER A 283 3.31 -25.38 52.17
CA SER A 283 2.53 -25.87 51.03
C SER A 283 3.49 -26.40 49.98
N SER A 284 3.50 -27.72 49.84
CA SER A 284 4.25 -28.49 48.87
C SER A 284 3.65 -28.28 47.47
N SER A 285 4.26 -27.42 46.66
CA SER A 285 4.09 -27.43 45.21
C SER A 285 5.28 -28.15 44.57
N SER A 286 4.94 -29.18 43.81
CA SER A 286 5.82 -30.05 43.03
C SER A 286 6.77 -29.25 42.15
N SER A 287 8.07 -29.41 42.40
CA SER A 287 9.15 -28.93 41.55
C SER A 287 9.15 -29.66 40.22
N SER A 288 8.39 -29.15 39.25
CA SER A 288 8.62 -29.46 37.83
C SER A 288 9.96 -28.84 37.45
N SER A 289 10.94 -29.70 37.18
CA SER A 289 12.25 -29.36 36.64
C SER A 289 12.07 -28.51 35.38
N SER A 290 12.19 -27.19 35.51
CA SER A 290 12.29 -26.28 34.40
C SER A 290 13.61 -26.57 33.69
N SER A 291 13.52 -27.35 32.61
CA SER A 291 14.62 -27.48 31.65
C SER A 291 15.05 -26.07 31.28
N SER A 292 16.27 -25.70 31.63
CA SER A 292 16.89 -24.45 31.21
C SER A 292 17.01 -24.49 29.69
N ARG A 293 15.94 -24.07 29.00
CA ARG A 293 15.98 -23.72 27.58
C ARG A 293 17.01 -22.62 27.47
N THR A 294 18.22 -22.99 27.05
CA THR A 294 19.21 -22.09 26.51
C THR A 294 18.52 -21.27 25.43
N ALA A 295 18.22 -20.01 25.73
CA ALA A 295 17.70 -19.06 24.76
C ALA A 295 18.71 -18.98 23.61
N VAL A 296 18.38 -19.65 22.51
CA VAL A 296 19.12 -19.56 21.26
C VAL A 296 19.06 -18.09 20.83
N GLY A 297 20.22 -17.54 20.46
CA GLY A 297 20.46 -16.11 20.35
C GLY A 297 19.39 -15.36 19.57
N GLY A 298 18.79 -14.36 20.22
CA GLY A 298 18.18 -13.22 19.54
C GLY A 298 16.73 -13.33 19.07
N VAL A 299 16.14 -14.51 19.00
CA VAL A 299 14.74 -14.68 18.61
C VAL A 299 13.82 -14.43 19.80
N GLY A 300 12.90 -13.45 19.68
CA GLY A 300 11.87 -13.18 20.69
C GLY A 300 12.34 -12.34 21.88
N MET A 301 13.30 -11.43 21.69
CA MET A 301 13.80 -10.55 22.77
C MET A 301 12.69 -9.71 23.39
N THR A 302 11.70 -9.29 22.60
CA THR A 302 10.57 -8.48 23.08
C THR A 302 9.37 -9.30 23.56
N ARG A 303 9.42 -10.64 23.49
CA ARG A 303 8.30 -11.50 23.93
C ARG A 303 7.98 -11.33 25.43
N ARG A 304 9.00 -11.03 26.23
CA ARG A 304 8.87 -10.78 27.68
C ARG A 304 8.94 -9.30 28.05
N LEU A 305 9.00 -8.41 27.06
CA LEU A 305 9.07 -6.99 27.33
C LEU A 305 7.68 -6.53 27.79
N GLU A 306 7.56 -6.28 29.09
CA GLU A 306 6.40 -5.59 29.66
C GLU A 306 6.44 -4.15 29.16
N ILE A 307 5.45 -3.79 28.34
CA ILE A 307 5.31 -2.43 27.84
C ILE A 307 4.48 -1.67 28.86
N ASP A 308 5.11 -0.77 29.61
CA ASP A 308 4.44 0.02 30.66
C ASP A 308 3.08 0.59 30.20
N ASP A 309 2.03 0.16 30.89
CA ASP A 309 0.63 0.52 30.60
C ASP A 309 0.21 1.91 31.05
N GLU A 310 1.14 2.73 31.52
CA GLU A 310 0.84 4.14 31.82
C GLU A 310 0.44 4.95 30.57
N SER A 311 0.46 4.34 29.38
CA SER A 311 -0.09 4.85 28.12
C SER A 311 -1.62 4.75 28.04
N SER A 312 -2.29 4.18 29.05
CA SER A 312 -3.75 4.23 29.23
C SER A 312 -4.33 5.67 29.22
N ARG A 313 -3.50 6.69 29.44
CA ARG A 313 -3.86 8.12 29.37
C ARG A 313 -3.79 8.75 27.98
N ALA A 314 -3.41 8.00 26.94
CA ALA A 314 -3.34 8.56 25.59
C ALA A 314 -4.73 9.04 25.12
N GLU A 315 -4.76 10.26 24.55
CA GLU A 315 -5.94 10.77 23.87
C GLU A 315 -6.22 9.94 22.62
N GLU A 316 -7.48 9.91 22.23
CA GLU A 316 -7.90 9.09 21.11
C GLU A 316 -7.35 9.61 19.78
N GLY A 317 -6.76 8.72 18.97
CA GLY A 317 -6.19 9.07 17.67
C GLY A 317 -4.87 9.83 17.74
N GLU A 318 -4.39 10.20 18.92
CA GLU A 318 -3.03 10.69 19.12
C GLU A 318 -2.05 9.51 19.21
N VAL A 319 -0.88 9.66 18.59
CA VAL A 319 0.19 8.67 18.69
C VAL A 319 1.13 9.06 19.82
N THR A 320 1.04 8.31 20.91
CA THR A 320 1.94 8.51 22.04
C THR A 320 3.24 7.75 21.82
N VAL A 321 4.36 8.47 21.80
CA VAL A 321 5.69 7.89 21.60
C VAL A 321 6.48 7.96 22.90
N ARG A 322 7.06 6.85 23.31
CA ARG A 322 7.94 6.76 24.47
C ARG A 322 9.25 6.12 24.10
N THR A 323 10.34 6.76 24.53
CA THR A 323 11.69 6.23 24.35
C THR A 323 12.36 6.07 25.70
N LYS A 324 12.80 4.84 26.01
CA LYS A 324 13.68 4.53 27.14
C LYS A 324 15.09 4.21 26.62
N ARG A 325 16.10 4.66 27.35
CA ARG A 325 17.51 4.36 27.07
C ARG A 325 18.09 3.53 28.21
N SER A 326 18.86 2.51 27.85
CA SER A 326 19.59 1.66 28.82
C SER A 326 18.68 1.02 29.87
N ASP A 327 17.63 0.35 29.40
CA ASP A 327 16.64 -0.33 30.24
C ASP A 327 16.69 -1.84 29.97
N ASP A 328 16.75 -2.66 31.02
CA ASP A 328 16.67 -4.13 30.96
C ASP A 328 17.52 -4.85 29.88
N GLY A 329 18.74 -4.38 29.65
CA GLY A 329 19.64 -4.98 28.66
C GLY A 329 19.41 -4.48 27.23
N PHE A 330 18.56 -3.46 27.07
CA PHE A 330 18.33 -2.74 25.83
C PHE A 330 18.97 -1.36 25.89
N ARG A 331 19.71 -1.04 24.83
CA ARG A 331 20.28 0.28 24.61
C ARG A 331 19.19 1.31 24.33
N LEU A 332 18.17 0.92 23.58
CA LEU A 332 17.08 1.78 23.14
C LEU A 332 15.81 0.96 23.02
N ILE A 333 14.74 1.40 23.67
CA ILE A 333 13.38 0.91 23.45
C ILE A 333 12.55 2.12 23.09
N THR A 334 11.95 2.10 21.90
CA THR A 334 11.07 3.16 21.43
C THR A 334 9.74 2.54 21.04
N THR A 335 8.67 2.94 21.71
CA THR A 335 7.32 2.42 21.51
C THR A 335 6.38 3.55 21.12
N ALA A 336 5.64 3.36 20.03
CA ALA A 336 4.48 4.18 19.68
C ALA A 336 3.20 3.40 19.96
N ARG A 337 2.23 4.03 20.62
CA ARG A 337 0.90 3.49 20.85
C ARG A 337 -0.16 4.48 20.37
N THR A 338 -1.20 3.95 19.74
CA THR A 338 -2.38 4.72 19.35
C THR A 338 -3.65 3.97 19.75
N ILE A 339 -4.57 4.68 20.39
CA ILE A 339 -5.84 4.14 20.86
C ILE A 339 -6.93 4.60 19.89
N MET A 340 -7.79 3.67 19.46
CA MET A 340 -8.96 3.99 18.66
C MET A 340 -10.21 3.55 19.43
N ARG A 341 -11.11 4.50 19.75
CA ARG A 341 -12.35 4.28 20.52
C ARG A 341 -13.60 4.71 19.73
N ASP A 342 -13.44 5.70 18.88
CA ASP A 342 -14.47 6.36 18.08
C ASP A 342 -14.14 6.19 16.60
N PHE A 343 -15.03 5.49 15.91
CA PHE A 343 -14.81 5.05 14.55
C PHE A 343 -15.32 6.05 13.52
N GLY A 344 -15.75 7.23 13.97
CA GLY A 344 -16.37 8.23 13.10
C GLY A 344 -17.54 7.63 12.34
N VAL A 345 -18.28 6.72 13.01
CA VAL A 345 -19.70 6.61 12.70
C VAL A 345 -20.29 7.86 13.34
N ASP A 346 -20.02 9.00 12.69
CA ASP A 346 -20.89 10.15 12.81
C ASP A 346 -22.21 9.59 12.32
N VAL A 347 -23.02 9.13 13.28
CA VAL A 347 -24.44 8.99 13.07
C VAL A 347 -24.87 10.44 12.91
N GLU A 348 -24.58 11.00 11.73
CA GLU A 348 -25.39 12.04 11.15
C GLU A 348 -26.75 11.37 11.00
N THR A 349 -27.49 11.35 12.11
CA THR A 349 -28.94 11.42 12.10
C THR A 349 -29.20 12.58 11.17
N ASP A 350 -29.59 12.26 9.94
CA ASP A 350 -30.02 13.22 8.94
C ASP A 350 -31.09 14.07 9.65
N GLU A 351 -30.71 15.24 10.19
CA GLU A 351 -31.61 16.11 10.96
C GLU A 351 -32.74 16.67 10.09
N ASN A 352 -32.75 16.33 8.80
CA ASN A 352 -33.75 16.71 7.80
C ASN A 352 -34.86 15.67 7.60
N ASP A 353 -34.84 14.50 8.24
CA ASP A 353 -36.03 13.63 8.29
C ASP A 353 -36.97 14.13 9.41
N ASP A 354 -37.76 15.14 9.05
CA ASP A 354 -38.74 15.79 9.90
C ASP A 354 -39.74 14.78 10.55
N LYS A 355 -39.59 14.58 11.86
CA LYS A 355 -40.68 14.35 12.82
C LYS A 355 -41.54 13.10 12.66
N ASP A 356 -40.94 11.92 12.58
CA ASP A 356 -41.57 10.75 13.20
C ASP A 356 -40.89 10.52 14.55
N GLU A 357 -41.60 10.79 15.65
CA GLU A 357 -41.19 10.57 17.05
C GLU A 357 -41.06 9.06 17.40
N GLY A 358 -40.59 8.24 16.45
CA GLY A 358 -40.11 6.90 16.74
C GLY A 358 -38.69 7.04 17.27
N GLY A 359 -38.55 7.16 18.60
CA GLY A 359 -37.24 7.10 19.25
C GLY A 359 -36.47 5.90 18.70
N VAL A 360 -35.30 6.16 18.10
CA VAL A 360 -34.37 5.09 17.76
C VAL A 360 -34.06 4.41 19.08
N ASP A 361 -34.49 3.16 19.23
CA ASP A 361 -34.27 2.39 20.44
C ASP A 361 -32.78 2.44 20.78
N ASP A 362 -32.42 2.82 22.01
CA ASP A 362 -31.03 2.95 22.47
C ASP A 362 -30.20 1.68 22.11
N ASP A 363 -30.88 0.53 22.09
CA ASP A 363 -30.38 -0.79 21.68
C ASP A 363 -29.81 -0.83 20.24
N GLU A 364 -30.39 -0.11 19.27
CA GLU A 364 -29.88 -0.10 17.89
C GLU A 364 -28.56 0.68 17.78
N SER A 365 -28.41 1.76 18.55
CA SER A 365 -27.18 2.54 18.59
C SER A 365 -26.02 1.75 19.19
N GLU A 366 -26.30 0.95 20.22
CA GLU A 366 -25.33 0.05 20.85
C GLU A 366 -24.93 -1.09 19.90
N LEU A 367 -25.89 -1.69 19.20
CA LEU A 367 -25.62 -2.72 18.19
C LEU A 367 -24.71 -2.19 17.07
N LEU A 368 -24.94 -0.97 16.58
CA LEU A 368 -24.09 -0.36 15.54
C LEU A 368 -22.68 -0.08 16.04
N ARG A 369 -22.51 0.31 17.31
CA ARG A 369 -21.20 0.48 17.94
C ARG A 369 -20.46 -0.85 18.05
N LEU A 370 -21.13 -1.92 18.49
CA LEU A 370 -20.56 -3.26 18.55
C LEU A 370 -20.18 -3.78 17.15
N GLU A 371 -20.99 -3.52 16.14
CA GLU A 371 -20.67 -3.88 14.76
C GLU A 371 -19.43 -3.12 14.24
N ALA A 372 -19.30 -1.84 14.59
CA ALA A 372 -18.16 -1.03 14.21
C ALA A 372 -16.85 -1.51 14.87
N THR A 373 -16.89 -1.84 16.16
CA THR A 373 -15.72 -2.39 16.87
C THR A 373 -15.30 -3.73 16.29
N GLU A 374 -16.26 -4.62 15.97
CA GLU A 374 -15.97 -5.91 15.33
C GLU A 374 -15.34 -5.73 13.93
N CYS A 375 -15.90 -4.84 13.10
CA CYS A 375 -15.34 -4.52 11.79
C CYS A 375 -13.90 -4.01 11.88
N MET A 376 -13.60 -3.22 12.91
CA MET A 376 -12.25 -2.72 13.16
C MET A 376 -11.31 -3.83 13.62
N ARG A 377 -11.73 -4.67 14.58
CA ARG A 377 -10.94 -5.84 15.02
C ARG A 377 -10.56 -6.70 13.82
N GLN A 378 -11.52 -7.00 12.95
CA GLN A 378 -11.29 -7.73 11.71
C GLN A 378 -10.33 -7.00 10.76
N SER A 379 -10.48 -5.68 10.61
CA SER A 379 -9.59 -4.86 9.78
C SER A 379 -8.15 -4.87 10.29
N MET A 380 -7.95 -4.80 11.62
CA MET A 380 -6.62 -4.86 12.25
C MET A 380 -5.96 -6.22 12.09
N ARG A 381 -6.70 -7.30 12.37
CA ARG A 381 -6.22 -8.68 12.12
C ARG A 381 -5.81 -8.86 10.66
N SER A 382 -6.60 -8.35 9.72
CA SER A 382 -6.27 -8.37 8.27
C SER A 382 -5.01 -7.58 7.95
N ILE A 383 -4.79 -6.39 8.54
CA ILE A 383 -3.58 -5.60 8.32
C ILE A 383 -2.33 -6.34 8.82
N ILE A 384 -2.41 -6.97 10.00
CA ILE A 384 -1.30 -7.74 10.56
C ILE A 384 -1.03 -8.98 9.71
N ARG A 385 -2.05 -9.78 9.37
CA ARG A 385 -1.88 -10.98 8.55
C ARG A 385 -1.34 -10.66 7.15
N GLU A 386 -1.80 -9.57 6.54
CA GLU A 386 -1.33 -9.12 5.23
C GLU A 386 -0.02 -8.32 5.28
N ARG A 387 0.50 -8.03 6.48
CA ARG A 387 1.75 -7.28 6.72
C ARG A 387 1.78 -5.88 6.08
N LYS A 388 0.61 -5.25 5.93
CA LYS A 388 0.46 -3.94 5.28
C LYS A 388 0.66 -2.78 6.26
N PHE A 389 1.81 -2.76 6.91
CA PHE A 389 2.11 -1.79 7.98
C PHE A 389 2.40 -0.36 7.48
N SER A 390 2.60 -0.15 6.17
CA SER A 390 2.97 1.15 5.59
C SER A 390 2.08 1.54 4.39
N GLU A 391 0.83 1.09 4.34
CA GLU A 391 -0.07 1.34 3.19
C GLU A 391 -0.47 2.82 3.10
N PHE A 392 -0.81 3.43 4.24
CA PHE A 392 -1.25 4.83 4.33
C PHE A 392 -0.35 5.58 5.30
N ILE A 393 0.73 6.18 4.83
CA ILE A 393 1.58 7.06 5.64
C ILE A 393 1.17 8.50 5.38
N PRO A 394 0.88 9.32 6.42
CA PRO A 394 0.55 10.72 6.23
C PRO A 394 1.68 11.46 5.52
N GLY A 395 1.35 12.38 4.61
CA GLY A 395 2.32 13.03 3.73
C GLY A 395 3.42 13.83 4.45
N ASP A 396 3.20 14.17 5.72
CA ASP A 396 4.14 14.90 6.56
C ASP A 396 5.18 13.99 7.25
N SER A 397 4.92 12.67 7.28
CA SER A 397 5.84 11.68 7.83
C SER A 397 7.02 11.41 6.87
N PRO A 398 8.20 11.04 7.40
CA PRO A 398 9.32 10.63 6.55
C PRO A 398 8.88 9.49 5.63
N SER A 399 9.26 9.56 4.35
CA SER A 399 8.94 8.50 3.39
C SER A 399 9.50 7.17 3.89
N LEU A 400 8.58 6.34 4.36
CA LEU A 400 8.83 5.01 4.88
C LEU A 400 8.06 4.04 3.99
N LYS A 401 8.70 2.96 3.61
CA LYS A 401 8.05 1.84 2.91
C LYS A 401 8.47 0.55 3.59
N PHE A 402 7.51 -0.32 3.82
CA PHE A 402 7.72 -1.64 4.37
C PHE A 402 7.02 -2.66 3.47
N ARG A 403 7.66 -3.81 3.26
CA ARG A 403 7.07 -4.93 2.53
C ARG A 403 7.63 -6.23 3.08
N SER A 404 6.75 -7.16 3.43
CA SER A 404 7.12 -8.55 3.65
C SER A 404 7.09 -9.34 2.34
N PHE A 405 7.82 -10.44 2.31
CA PHE A 405 7.90 -11.37 1.20
C PHE A 405 8.34 -12.74 1.71
N LEU A 406 8.03 -13.77 0.93
CA LEU A 406 8.35 -15.14 1.23
C LEU A 406 9.70 -15.52 0.60
N VAL A 407 10.57 -16.16 1.38
CA VAL A 407 11.89 -16.63 0.98
C VAL A 407 11.89 -18.15 1.08
N PRO A 408 12.16 -18.90 0.00
CA PRO A 408 12.29 -20.35 0.10
C PRO A 408 13.51 -20.70 0.95
N SER A 409 13.37 -21.66 1.88
CA SER A 409 14.50 -22.30 2.56
C SER A 409 15.41 -22.96 1.51
N GLU A 410 16.70 -23.06 1.80
CA GLU A 410 17.64 -23.86 1.00
C GLU A 410 17.89 -25.25 1.62
N ASP A 411 17.25 -25.55 2.76
CA ASP A 411 17.58 -26.69 3.62
C ASP A 411 16.74 -27.96 3.33
N ASP A 412 15.89 -27.94 2.30
CA ASP A 412 14.95 -29.03 1.96
C ASP A 412 15.60 -30.08 1.03
N ASP A 413 16.74 -30.64 1.45
CA ASP A 413 17.28 -31.89 0.85
C ASP A 413 16.61 -33.16 1.45
N ASP A 414 15.72 -32.99 2.43
CA ASP A 414 14.93 -34.06 3.02
C ASP A 414 13.59 -34.20 2.26
N ASP A 415 13.31 -35.39 1.71
CA ASP A 415 12.16 -35.71 0.83
C ASP A 415 10.75 -35.61 1.50
N ASP A 416 10.61 -34.87 2.62
CA ASP A 416 9.32 -34.64 3.29
C ASP A 416 8.74 -33.29 2.83
N ASP A 417 7.64 -33.37 2.06
CA ASP A 417 7.00 -32.37 1.18
C ASP A 417 6.53 -31.01 1.78
N ASP A 418 7.08 -30.52 2.88
CA ASP A 418 6.74 -29.20 3.43
C ASP A 418 7.78 -28.17 2.96
N ASP A 419 7.51 -27.50 1.83
CA ASP A 419 8.31 -26.35 1.35
C ASP A 419 8.44 -25.32 2.49
N ASP A 420 9.54 -25.34 3.24
CA ASP A 420 9.72 -24.49 4.41
C ASP A 420 9.99 -23.04 3.94
N VAL A 421 8.96 -22.20 4.00
CA VAL A 421 9.08 -20.81 3.56
C VAL A 421 9.36 -19.90 4.75
N GLU A 422 10.53 -19.24 4.74
CA GLU A 422 10.85 -18.19 5.70
C GLU A 422 10.21 -16.85 5.29
N GLU A 423 9.55 -16.16 6.22
CA GLU A 423 9.03 -14.82 5.96
C GLU A 423 10.13 -13.76 6.16
N GLY A 424 10.52 -13.10 5.07
CA GLY A 424 11.41 -11.94 5.05
C GLY A 424 10.65 -10.63 5.00
N ALA A 425 11.29 -9.54 5.40
CA ALA A 425 10.76 -8.20 5.14
C ALA A 425 11.87 -7.18 4.85
N VAL A 426 11.49 -6.08 4.21
CA VAL A 426 12.40 -4.97 3.93
C VAL A 426 11.71 -3.64 4.19
N MET A 427 12.44 -2.74 4.84
CA MET A 427 12.04 -1.35 5.01
C MET A 427 13.00 -0.42 4.29
N ALA A 428 12.47 0.58 3.59
CA ALA A 428 13.22 1.71 3.08
C ALA A 428 12.72 2.99 3.75
N MET A 429 13.60 3.74 4.40
CA MET A 429 13.23 4.95 5.13
C MET A 429 14.20 6.09 4.85
N LYS A 430 13.67 7.29 4.59
CA LYS A 430 14.48 8.51 4.46
C LYS A 430 15.16 8.86 5.78
N PHE A 431 16.38 9.40 5.71
CA PHE A 431 17.25 9.73 6.85
C PHE A 431 17.82 8.56 7.65
N LEU A 432 17.39 7.32 7.36
CA LEU A 432 18.05 6.12 7.89
C LEU A 432 19.41 5.89 7.26
N GLY A 433 19.56 6.26 5.98
CA GLY A 433 20.80 6.14 5.24
C GLY A 433 21.78 7.27 5.53
N ASP A 434 23.05 7.02 5.26
CA ASP A 434 24.11 7.99 5.49
C ASP A 434 23.87 9.28 4.68
N PHE A 435 24.19 10.43 5.27
CA PHE A 435 24.02 11.77 4.66
C PHE A 435 22.56 12.14 4.33
N GLY A 436 21.61 11.70 5.16
CA GLY A 436 20.19 12.03 5.01
C GLY A 436 19.50 11.32 3.85
N ARG A 437 20.08 10.21 3.40
CA ARG A 437 19.62 9.40 2.27
C ARG A 437 18.64 8.32 2.72
N TYR A 438 18.15 7.54 1.77
CA TYR A 438 17.33 6.39 2.08
C TYR A 438 18.20 5.24 2.59
N GLY A 439 17.88 4.77 3.80
CA GLY A 439 18.48 3.57 4.36
C GLY A 439 17.54 2.40 4.15
N VAL A 440 18.10 1.25 3.76
CA VAL A 440 17.33 0.00 3.64
C VAL A 440 17.70 -0.93 4.77
N GLN A 441 16.68 -1.37 5.49
CA GLN A 441 16.78 -2.28 6.62
C GLN A 441 16.09 -3.59 6.25
N PRO A 442 16.85 -4.70 6.08
CA PRO A 442 16.28 -6.02 5.95
C PRO A 442 15.89 -6.60 7.30
N PHE A 443 14.86 -7.44 7.28
CA PHE A 443 14.31 -8.13 8.43
C PHE A 443 13.96 -9.57 8.07
N CYS A 444 13.86 -10.42 9.09
CA CYS A 444 13.25 -11.73 9.03
C CYS A 444 12.26 -11.85 10.21
N ILE A 445 11.20 -12.63 10.04
CA ILE A 445 10.22 -12.85 11.09
C ILE A 445 10.91 -13.49 12.31
N SER A 446 10.65 -12.96 13.50
CA SER A 446 11.11 -13.54 14.77
C SER A 446 10.09 -14.50 15.32
N TYR A 447 8.85 -14.02 15.48
CA TYR A 447 7.74 -14.78 16.01
C TYR A 447 6.43 -14.10 15.60
N GLU A 448 5.39 -14.91 15.50
CA GLU A 448 4.01 -14.48 15.41
C GLU A 448 3.26 -15.10 16.58
N THR A 449 2.34 -14.35 17.17
CA THR A 449 1.45 -14.80 18.23
C THR A 449 0.06 -14.34 17.83
N GLY A 450 -0.83 -15.28 17.59
CA GLY A 450 -2.16 -15.05 17.04
C GLY A 450 -3.12 -16.19 17.38
N ASP A 451 -4.41 -15.94 17.13
CA ASP A 451 -5.61 -16.62 17.64
C ASP A 451 -5.75 -18.15 17.40
N GLU A 452 -4.72 -18.91 17.02
CA GLU A 452 -4.93 -20.24 16.41
C GLU A 452 -4.82 -21.48 17.32
N ASP A 453 -4.25 -21.46 18.52
CA ASP A 453 -4.10 -22.73 19.29
C ASP A 453 -4.23 -22.65 20.83
N ASP A 454 -4.43 -21.48 21.43
CA ASP A 454 -4.53 -21.36 22.90
C ASP A 454 -6.01 -21.23 23.34
N ASP A 455 -6.83 -22.26 23.08
CA ASP A 455 -8.20 -22.40 23.62
C ASP A 455 -8.24 -22.37 25.18
N ASP A 456 -7.08 -22.42 25.83
CA ASP A 456 -6.90 -22.46 27.28
C ASP A 456 -6.63 -21.08 27.93
N ALA A 457 -6.69 -19.96 27.18
CA ALA A 457 -6.42 -18.63 27.74
C ALA A 457 -7.61 -18.12 28.61
N GLU A 458 -7.37 -18.14 29.93
CA GLU A 458 -8.30 -17.80 31.01
C GLU A 458 -9.18 -16.54 30.80
N VAL A 459 -10.42 -16.68 31.25
CA VAL A 459 -11.45 -15.64 31.38
C VAL A 459 -10.99 -14.54 32.34
N GLY A 460 -10.43 -13.43 31.85
CA GLY A 460 -10.34 -12.20 32.64
C GLY A 460 -9.18 -11.21 32.40
N GLY A 461 -8.23 -11.49 31.49
CA GLY A 461 -7.10 -10.58 31.20
C GLY A 461 -7.22 -9.87 29.84
N GLU A 462 -6.61 -8.69 29.70
CA GLU A 462 -6.44 -7.98 28.43
C GLU A 462 -5.85 -8.95 27.37
N GLN A 463 -6.65 -9.33 26.38
CA GLN A 463 -6.23 -10.29 25.36
C GLN A 463 -5.39 -9.57 24.29
N LEU A 464 -4.11 -9.95 24.22
CA LEU A 464 -3.25 -9.67 23.06
C LEU A 464 -3.86 -10.39 21.85
N ALA A 465 -4.61 -9.66 21.03
CA ALA A 465 -5.30 -10.26 19.89
C ALA A 465 -4.35 -10.68 18.77
N SER A 466 -3.25 -9.95 18.57
CA SER A 466 -2.23 -10.34 17.60
C SER A 466 -0.91 -9.63 17.82
N CYS A 467 0.21 -10.33 17.65
CA CYS A 467 1.55 -9.77 17.73
C CYS A 467 2.45 -10.41 16.67
N VAL A 468 3.19 -9.59 15.92
CA VAL A 468 4.20 -10.04 14.95
C VAL A 468 5.48 -9.26 15.20
N ALA A 469 6.60 -9.95 15.30
CA ALA A 469 7.90 -9.32 15.49
C ALA A 469 8.87 -9.70 14.38
N PHE A 470 9.71 -8.74 14.00
CA PHE A 470 10.73 -8.86 12.97
C PHE A 470 12.10 -8.51 13.54
N HIS A 471 13.07 -9.42 13.43
CA HIS A 471 14.45 -9.10 13.79
C HIS A 471 15.19 -8.54 12.58
N THR A 472 16.11 -7.63 12.84
CA THR A 472 16.97 -7.06 11.79
C THR A 472 17.98 -8.10 11.30
N LEU A 473 18.15 -8.21 9.98
CA LEU A 473 19.22 -9.01 9.40
C LEU A 473 20.55 -8.26 9.36
N ALA A 474 21.64 -9.01 9.21
CA ALA A 474 22.99 -8.46 9.06
C ALA A 474 23.06 -7.44 7.91
N GLY A 475 23.99 -6.49 8.00
CA GLY A 475 24.17 -5.46 6.97
C GLY A 475 23.07 -4.37 6.90
N GLY A 476 22.10 -4.41 7.83
CA GLY A 476 21.19 -3.30 8.11
C GLY A 476 21.87 -2.10 8.80
N HIS A 477 21.11 -1.03 8.96
CA HIS A 477 21.53 0.24 9.58
C HIS A 477 21.50 0.22 11.10
N PHE A 478 20.63 -0.61 11.68
CA PHE A 478 20.55 -0.86 13.11
C PHE A 478 20.38 -2.36 13.39
N ASP A 479 20.64 -2.76 14.63
CA ASP A 479 20.46 -4.12 15.11
C ASP A 479 19.35 -4.12 16.17
N GLY A 480 18.33 -4.95 16.04
CA GLY A 480 17.21 -4.98 16.98
C GLY A 480 16.01 -5.80 16.51
N GLU A 481 14.88 -5.58 17.16
CA GLU A 481 13.59 -6.18 16.85
C GLU A 481 12.52 -5.10 16.71
N LEU A 482 11.71 -5.21 15.66
CA LEU A 482 10.54 -4.37 15.40
C LEU A 482 9.28 -5.21 15.63
N ARG A 483 8.55 -4.90 16.70
CA ARG A 483 7.34 -5.59 17.14
C ARG A 483 6.10 -4.76 16.78
N PHE A 484 5.14 -5.40 16.14
CA PHE A 484 3.80 -4.91 15.90
C PHE A 484 2.83 -5.68 16.80
N SER A 485 1.97 -4.97 17.52
CA SER A 485 1.03 -5.56 18.46
C SER A 485 -0.32 -4.86 18.37
N VAL A 486 -1.37 -5.65 18.47
CA VAL A 486 -2.75 -5.19 18.62
C VAL A 486 -3.29 -5.78 19.91
N GLU A 487 -3.65 -4.90 20.82
CA GLU A 487 -4.24 -5.22 22.11
C GLU A 487 -5.71 -4.81 22.07
N GLU A 488 -6.57 -5.71 22.52
CA GLU A 488 -8.01 -5.44 22.63
C GLU A 488 -8.34 -5.05 24.07
N ARG A 489 -8.85 -3.83 24.24
CA ARG A 489 -9.43 -3.34 25.49
C ARG A 489 -10.94 -3.18 25.28
N ASN A 490 -11.75 -3.41 26.31
CA ASN A 490 -13.22 -3.47 26.26
C ASN A 490 -13.89 -2.79 25.05
N ASP A 491 -13.70 -1.46 24.92
CA ASP A 491 -14.29 -0.64 23.84
C ASP A 491 -13.25 0.03 22.93
N ALA A 492 -11.99 -0.41 22.97
CA ALA A 492 -10.88 0.24 22.29
C ALA A 492 -9.92 -0.79 21.70
N VAL A 493 -9.42 -0.52 20.50
CA VAL A 493 -8.30 -1.28 19.95
C VAL A 493 -7.05 -0.42 20.04
N VAL A 494 -6.01 -0.97 20.67
CA VAL A 494 -4.72 -0.31 20.84
C VAL A 494 -3.73 -0.92 19.88
N VAL A 495 -3.14 -0.08 19.02
CA VAL A 495 -2.03 -0.49 18.15
C VAL A 495 -0.74 -0.05 18.81
N GLY A 496 0.15 -1.00 19.06
CA GLY A 496 1.50 -0.77 19.57
C GLY A 496 2.55 -1.16 18.54
N VAL A 497 3.52 -0.28 18.31
CA VAL A 497 4.73 -0.56 17.54
C VAL A 497 5.95 -0.29 18.41
N THR A 498 6.79 -1.30 18.62
CA THR A 498 7.96 -1.22 19.48
C THR A 498 9.22 -1.55 18.70
N LEU A 499 10.19 -0.64 18.72
CA LEU A 499 11.56 -0.88 18.28
C LEU A 499 12.43 -1.11 19.52
N ALA A 500 13.00 -2.30 19.63
CA ALA A 500 13.89 -2.69 20.74
C ALA A 500 15.29 -3.00 20.22
N ILE A 501 16.30 -2.37 20.80
CA ILE A 501 17.71 -2.48 20.40
C ILE A 501 18.51 -2.96 21.61
N PRO A 502 19.16 -4.14 21.54
CA PRO A 502 19.90 -4.66 22.68
C PRO A 502 21.12 -3.81 22.99
N ASP A 503 21.62 -3.94 24.22
CA ASP A 503 22.91 -3.40 24.60
C ASP A 503 24.02 -3.94 23.71
N GLY A 504 24.87 -3.05 23.18
CA GLY A 504 25.89 -3.39 22.19
C GLY A 504 25.43 -3.38 20.73
N GLY A 505 24.11 -3.34 20.47
CA GLY A 505 23.55 -3.18 19.13
C GLY A 505 23.77 -1.78 18.55
N ARG A 506 23.78 -1.68 17.21
CA ARG A 506 23.78 -0.38 16.52
C ARG A 506 22.40 0.25 16.64
N ALA A 507 22.31 1.42 17.26
CA ALA A 507 21.06 2.16 17.40
C ALA A 507 20.97 3.32 16.39
N PRO A 508 19.78 3.57 15.79
CA PRO A 508 19.54 4.80 15.05
C PRO A 508 19.43 5.99 16.02
N PRO A 509 19.46 7.24 15.51
CA PRO A 509 19.14 8.41 16.32
C PRO A 509 17.74 8.30 16.93
N VAL A 510 17.57 8.72 18.19
CA VAL A 510 16.28 8.60 18.90
C VAL A 510 15.12 9.23 18.13
N ARG A 511 15.30 10.44 17.59
CA ARG A 511 14.27 11.10 16.79
C ARG A 511 13.84 10.29 15.55
N LEU A 512 14.78 9.53 14.97
CA LEU A 512 14.48 8.67 13.82
C LEU A 512 13.76 7.40 14.27
N ALA A 513 14.15 6.81 15.42
CA ALA A 513 13.43 5.69 16.01
C ALA A 513 11.98 6.08 16.34
N GLU A 514 11.78 7.24 16.98
CA GLU A 514 10.46 7.79 17.32
C GLU A 514 9.62 8.01 16.07
N ALA A 515 10.17 8.68 15.05
CA ALA A 515 9.47 8.89 13.79
C ALA A 515 9.14 7.56 13.06
N MET A 516 10.02 6.56 13.15
CA MET A 516 9.80 5.26 12.52
C MET A 516 8.61 4.53 13.15
N VAL A 517 8.61 4.38 14.47
CA VAL A 517 7.51 3.68 15.16
C VAL A 517 6.21 4.47 15.11
N SER A 518 6.27 5.81 15.16
CA SER A 518 5.08 6.65 15.04
C SER A 518 4.47 6.54 13.65
N SER A 519 5.27 6.63 12.58
CA SER A 519 4.76 6.47 11.21
C SER A 519 4.13 5.10 10.98
N PHE A 520 4.66 4.02 11.58
CA PHE A 520 4.01 2.71 11.51
C PHE A 520 2.70 2.66 12.29
N ALA A 521 2.67 3.16 13.53
CA ALA A 521 1.46 3.16 14.36
C ALA A 521 0.35 4.01 13.70
N GLU A 522 0.68 5.21 13.22
CA GLU A 522 -0.21 6.07 12.44
C GLU A 522 -0.72 5.36 11.20
N SER A 523 0.18 4.70 10.46
CA SER A 523 -0.20 4.04 9.21
C SER A 523 -1.16 2.89 9.44
N ILE A 524 -0.92 2.05 10.45
CA ILE A 524 -1.80 0.95 10.80
C ILE A 524 -3.16 1.48 11.26
N ALA A 525 -3.19 2.49 12.13
CA ALA A 525 -4.44 3.12 12.58
C ALA A 525 -5.23 3.74 11.43
N GLN A 526 -4.58 4.48 10.54
CA GLN A 526 -5.23 5.08 9.37
C GLN A 526 -5.74 4.02 8.39
N SER A 527 -4.94 3.00 8.11
CA SER A 527 -5.31 1.87 7.25
C SER A 527 -6.56 1.16 7.79
N SER A 528 -6.61 0.93 9.10
CA SER A 528 -7.75 0.28 9.73
C SER A 528 -9.00 1.14 9.74
N ARG A 529 -8.88 2.44 10.01
CA ARG A 529 -10.00 3.39 9.91
C ARG A 529 -10.59 3.39 8.50
N ILE A 530 -9.75 3.42 7.46
CA ILE A 530 -10.21 3.39 6.06
C ILE A 530 -10.92 2.06 5.75
N ARG A 531 -10.31 0.91 6.10
CA ARG A 531 -10.92 -0.42 5.87
C ARG A 531 -12.23 -0.62 6.63
N THR A 532 -12.29 -0.14 7.87
CA THR A 532 -13.50 -0.18 8.70
C THR A 532 -14.61 0.65 8.08
N ARG A 533 -14.33 1.91 7.71
CA ARG A 533 -15.31 2.78 7.03
C ARG A 533 -15.81 2.18 5.72
N GLN A 534 -14.92 1.61 4.90
CA GLN A 534 -15.31 0.95 3.66
C GLN A 534 -16.20 -0.28 3.91
N THR A 535 -15.89 -1.07 4.95
CA THR A 535 -16.67 -2.25 5.31
C THR A 535 -18.04 -1.86 5.83
N LEU A 536 -18.12 -0.90 6.76
CA LEU A 536 -19.38 -0.37 7.28
C LEU A 536 -20.23 0.27 6.18
N ALA A 537 -19.64 1.04 5.28
CA ALA A 537 -20.36 1.62 4.14
C ALA A 537 -20.99 0.53 3.25
N ARG A 538 -20.25 -0.55 2.96
CA ARG A 538 -20.77 -1.70 2.20
C ARG A 538 -21.90 -2.42 2.95
N ARG A 539 -21.77 -2.62 4.27
CA ARG A 539 -22.81 -3.23 5.10
C ARG A 539 -24.07 -2.36 5.15
N ARG A 540 -23.94 -1.05 5.37
CA ARG A 540 -25.04 -0.07 5.34
C ARG A 540 -25.73 -0.05 3.98
N GLN A 541 -24.97 -0.03 2.88
CA GLN A 541 -25.53 -0.10 1.53
C GLN A 541 -26.31 -1.40 1.30
N SER A 542 -25.78 -2.54 1.75
CA SER A 542 -26.45 -3.84 1.68
C SER A 542 -27.73 -3.88 2.50
N ARG A 543 -27.71 -3.38 3.74
CA ARG A 543 -28.89 -3.26 4.62
C ARG A 543 -29.97 -2.39 3.98
N ASN A 544 -29.60 -1.21 3.49
CA ASN A 544 -30.51 -0.29 2.80
C ASN A 544 -31.10 -0.89 1.53
N TYR A 545 -30.30 -1.61 0.75
CA TYR A 545 -30.78 -2.32 -0.43
C TYR A 545 -31.80 -3.41 -0.06
N ARG A 546 -31.49 -4.25 0.94
CA ARG A 546 -32.40 -5.29 1.44
C ARG A 546 -33.71 -4.70 1.96
N ALA A 547 -33.65 -3.60 2.71
CA ALA A 547 -34.83 -2.88 3.21
C ALA A 547 -35.69 -2.31 2.07
N ARG A 548 -35.06 -1.71 1.04
CA ARG A 548 -35.78 -1.22 -0.15
C ARG A 548 -36.44 -2.35 -0.93
N VAL A 549 -35.76 -3.48 -1.09
CA VAL A 549 -36.29 -4.66 -1.80
C VAL A 549 -37.44 -5.29 -1.00
N SER A 550 -37.31 -5.44 0.32
CA SER A 550 -38.37 -5.97 1.17
C SER A 550 -39.59 -5.05 1.20
N GLY A 551 -39.39 -3.73 1.30
CA GLY A 551 -40.45 -2.73 1.22
C GLY A 551 -41.20 -2.76 -0.11
N ARG A 552 -40.47 -2.82 -1.25
CA ARG A 552 -41.09 -3.00 -2.58
C ARG A 552 -41.85 -4.31 -2.70
N ALA A 553 -41.32 -5.41 -2.16
CA ALA A 553 -42.00 -6.70 -2.17
C ALA A 553 -43.29 -6.67 -1.34
N SER A 554 -43.27 -6.04 -0.16
CA SER A 554 -44.44 -5.83 0.69
C SER A 554 -45.50 -4.99 0.00
N LEU A 555 -45.12 -3.84 -0.57
CA LEU A 555 -46.03 -2.97 -1.33
C LEU A 555 -46.65 -3.71 -2.53
N LYS A 556 -45.86 -4.50 -3.26
CA LYS A 556 -46.38 -5.33 -4.36
C LYS A 556 -47.39 -6.38 -3.89
N ARG A 557 -47.17 -7.01 -2.73
CA ARG A 557 -48.13 -7.94 -2.12
C ARG A 557 -49.41 -7.22 -1.71
N HIS A 558 -49.29 -6.05 -1.09
CA HIS A 558 -50.43 -5.21 -0.72
C HIS A 558 -51.26 -4.81 -1.94
N MET A 559 -50.62 -4.28 -2.99
CA MET A 559 -51.30 -3.89 -4.23
C MET A 559 -52.00 -5.07 -4.91
N ARG A 560 -51.39 -6.27 -4.90
CA ARG A 560 -52.05 -7.49 -5.42
C ARG A 560 -53.28 -7.85 -4.61
N TYR A 561 -53.16 -7.84 -3.29
CA TYR A 561 -54.29 -8.10 -2.39
C TYR A 561 -55.43 -7.09 -2.59
N GLU A 562 -55.12 -5.80 -2.73
CA GLU A 562 -56.15 -4.78 -3.01
C GLU A 562 -56.80 -4.97 -4.38
N GLN A 563 -56.03 -5.30 -5.42
CA GLN A 563 -56.57 -5.60 -6.74
C GLN A 563 -57.49 -6.83 -6.72
N GLU A 564 -57.09 -7.90 -6.03
CA GLU A 564 -57.92 -9.10 -5.85
C GLU A 564 -59.21 -8.77 -5.08
N ARG A 565 -59.10 -7.97 -4.00
CA ARG A 565 -60.27 -7.51 -3.22
C ARG A 565 -61.26 -6.72 -4.08
N LEU A 566 -60.77 -5.80 -4.91
CA LEU A 566 -61.62 -5.00 -5.83
C LEU A 566 -62.26 -5.88 -6.90
N GLN A 567 -61.55 -6.89 -7.42
CA GLN A 567 -62.11 -7.85 -8.37
C GLN A 567 -63.21 -8.71 -7.74
N GLU A 568 -63.00 -9.17 -6.52
CA GLU A 568 -64.00 -9.93 -5.75
C GLU A 568 -65.23 -9.06 -5.47
N GLU A 569 -65.04 -7.80 -5.09
CA GLU A 569 -66.14 -6.85 -4.86
C GLU A 569 -66.97 -6.62 -6.14
N MET A 570 -66.32 -6.35 -7.27
CA MET A 570 -66.98 -6.22 -8.58
C MET A 570 -67.72 -7.50 -8.99
N ALA A 571 -67.14 -8.67 -8.75
CA ALA A 571 -67.80 -9.95 -9.03
C ALA A 571 -69.03 -10.16 -8.12
N SER A 572 -68.93 -9.77 -6.85
CA SER A 572 -70.04 -9.82 -5.90
C SER A 572 -71.17 -8.86 -6.29
N GLU A 573 -70.83 -7.65 -6.76
CA GLU A 573 -71.79 -6.66 -7.21
C GLU A 573 -72.48 -7.10 -8.51
N ARG A 574 -71.72 -7.61 -9.49
CA ARG A 574 -72.28 -8.23 -10.70
C ARG A 574 -73.24 -9.37 -10.34
N LYS A 575 -72.87 -10.22 -9.37
CA LYS A 575 -73.74 -11.30 -8.87
C LYS A 575 -75.02 -10.75 -8.21
N ARG A 576 -74.92 -9.69 -7.39
CA ARG A 576 -76.09 -9.03 -6.77
C ARG A 576 -77.01 -8.41 -7.83
N LYS A 577 -76.44 -7.70 -8.81
CA LYS A 577 -77.18 -7.07 -9.90
C LYS A 577 -77.84 -8.11 -10.81
N TRP A 578 -77.14 -9.19 -11.15
CA TRP A 578 -77.69 -10.31 -11.89
C TRP A 578 -78.86 -10.96 -11.15
N LYS A 579 -78.71 -11.23 -9.84
CA LYS A 579 -79.80 -11.75 -9.01
C LYS A 579 -81.03 -10.82 -8.95
N ARG A 580 -80.81 -9.50 -8.91
CA ARG A 580 -81.90 -8.51 -8.89
C ARG A 580 -82.64 -8.45 -10.22
N ASN A 581 -81.92 -8.58 -11.34
CA ASN A 581 -82.47 -8.40 -12.68
C ASN A 581 -82.99 -9.71 -13.31
N ASN A 582 -82.65 -10.88 -12.75
CA ASN A 582 -83.19 -12.17 -13.20
C ASN A 582 -84.20 -12.73 -12.17
N PRO A 583 -85.50 -12.78 -12.49
CA PRO A 583 -86.52 -13.33 -11.59
C PRO A 583 -86.30 -14.82 -11.25
N ASP A 584 -85.61 -15.57 -12.12
CA ASP A 584 -85.29 -16.99 -11.93
C ASP A 584 -83.94 -17.25 -11.22
N ALA A 585 -83.26 -16.22 -10.70
CA ALA A 585 -81.91 -16.35 -10.15
C ALA A 585 -81.79 -17.29 -8.93
N GLY A 586 -82.92 -17.67 -8.30
CA GLY A 586 -82.98 -18.69 -7.25
C GLY A 586 -82.89 -20.14 -7.76
N HIS A 587 -83.17 -20.39 -9.04
CA HIS A 587 -83.19 -21.73 -9.64
C HIS A 587 -81.90 -22.11 -10.39
N TYR A 588 -80.94 -21.19 -10.52
CA TYR A 588 -79.66 -21.50 -11.14
C TYR A 588 -78.80 -22.38 -10.21
N ARG A 589 -78.90 -23.70 -10.39
CA ARG A 589 -77.88 -24.65 -9.94
C ARG A 589 -76.76 -24.65 -10.98
N PRO A 590 -75.50 -24.37 -10.60
CA PRO A 590 -74.38 -24.60 -11.50
C PRO A 590 -74.47 -26.07 -11.94
N SER A 591 -74.72 -26.31 -13.23
CA SER A 591 -74.66 -27.66 -13.76
C SER A 591 -73.23 -28.15 -13.51
N GLY A 592 -73.10 -29.32 -12.88
CA GLY A 592 -71.86 -29.85 -12.29
C GLY A 592 -70.72 -30.16 -13.27
N HIS A 593 -70.65 -29.50 -14.43
CA HIS A 593 -69.47 -29.50 -15.26
C HIS A 593 -68.41 -28.59 -14.62
N ARG A 594 -67.65 -29.18 -13.68
CA ARG A 594 -66.40 -28.62 -13.17
C ARG A 594 -65.58 -28.10 -14.34
N LEU A 595 -65.40 -26.79 -14.42
CA LEU A 595 -64.38 -26.19 -15.27
C LEU A 595 -63.04 -26.80 -14.82
N LYS A 596 -62.47 -27.67 -15.65
CA LYS A 596 -61.12 -28.20 -15.43
C LYS A 596 -60.18 -27.00 -15.26
N SER A 597 -59.39 -26.98 -14.19
CA SER A 597 -58.44 -25.89 -13.98
C SER A 597 -57.45 -25.84 -15.15
N PRO A 598 -56.96 -24.66 -15.55
CA PRO A 598 -56.09 -24.51 -16.72
C PRO A 598 -54.69 -25.16 -16.57
N ASN A 599 -54.36 -25.73 -15.41
CA ASN A 599 -53.02 -26.20 -15.08
C ASN A 599 -52.86 -27.73 -15.08
N ASN A 600 -53.82 -28.48 -15.64
CA ASN A 600 -53.64 -29.91 -15.92
C ASN A 600 -53.53 -30.14 -17.44
N CYS A 601 -52.35 -29.79 -17.99
CA CYS A 601 -51.79 -30.34 -19.22
C CYS A 601 -50.31 -30.62 -18.97
#